data_AF-A0A832NNP4-F1
#
_entry.id   AF-A0A832NNP4-F1
#
_cell.length_a   1.000
_cell.length_b   1.000
_cell.length_c   1.000
_cell.angle_alpha   90.00
_cell.angle_beta   90.00
_cell.angle_gamma   90.00
#
_symmetry.space_group_name_H-M   'P 1'
#
loop_
_entity.id
_entity.type
_entity.pdbx_description
1 polymer ?
#
loop_
_entity_poly.entity_id
_entity_poly.type
_entity_poly.pdbx_seq_one_letter_code
_entity_poly.pdbx_strand_id
1 'polypeptide(L)'
;MKLRIDMHVHTTFSKDAYTPPGRLPKIIRMKRLQGVAVTDHDSAISRRLDVSSISQDGILIIPGIEVTTSRGHLIGLWVHDDLRAGITPEEAADKIHEQGGLVAVPHPYDVSSRRVNPFSLRGCIDAIEVINASALPFRLSTLMAERAAERLNLP
;
A
#
# COMPACT_ATOMS: atom_id res chain seq x y z
N MET A 1 22.41 -2.73 0.11
CA MET A 1 22.17 -1.33 -0.32
C MET A 1 20.85 -0.87 0.30
N LYS A 2 20.73 0.38 0.79
CA LYS A 2 19.46 0.90 1.31
C LYS A 2 18.70 1.64 0.20
N LEU A 3 17.43 1.29 -0.01
CA LEU A 3 16.52 1.99 -0.92
C LEU A 3 15.60 2.92 -0.12
N ARG A 4 15.29 4.11 -0.64
CA ARG A 4 14.26 5.00 -0.10
C ARG A 4 13.02 4.92 -0.99
N ILE A 5 11.98 4.24 -0.49
CA ILE A 5 10.76 3.98 -1.24
C ILE A 5 9.57 4.44 -0.39
N ASP A 6 8.59 5.08 -1.02
CA ASP A 6 7.29 5.35 -0.42
C ASP A 6 6.32 4.23 -0.81
N MET A 7 5.87 3.43 0.15
CA MET A 7 5.15 2.17 -0.11
C MET A 7 3.62 2.33 -0.18
N HIS A 8 3.10 3.55 -0.03
CA HIS A 8 1.67 3.83 -0.05
C HIS A 8 1.42 5.21 -0.67
N VAL A 9 1.26 5.27 -1.99
CA VAL A 9 0.88 6.51 -2.68
C VAL A 9 -0.32 6.32 -3.58
N HIS A 10 -1.18 7.33 -3.61
CA HIS A 10 -2.34 7.40 -4.48
C HIS A 10 -2.09 8.38 -5.64
N THR A 11 -2.77 8.14 -6.75
CA THR A 11 -2.75 8.96 -7.96
C THR A 11 -4.15 9.45 -8.30
N THR A 12 -4.29 10.20 -9.40
CA THR A 12 -5.62 10.61 -9.89
C THR A 12 -6.53 9.46 -10.34
N PHE A 13 -6.10 8.19 -10.24
CA PHE A 13 -6.99 7.05 -10.45
C PHE A 13 -7.82 6.69 -9.22
N SER A 14 -7.40 7.11 -8.03
CA SER A 14 -8.25 7.16 -6.86
C SER A 14 -8.93 8.54 -6.74
N LYS A 15 -9.95 8.64 -5.87
CA LYS A 15 -10.72 9.89 -5.67
C LYS A 15 -10.09 10.83 -4.65
N ASP A 16 -9.08 10.37 -3.93
CA ASP A 16 -8.49 11.05 -2.77
C ASP A 16 -7.08 11.60 -3.06
N ALA A 17 -6.60 11.50 -4.31
CA ALA A 17 -5.34 12.07 -4.74
C ALA A 17 -5.44 12.93 -6.00
N TYR A 18 -4.50 13.87 -6.10
CA TYR A 18 -4.43 14.88 -7.16
C TYR A 18 -3.20 14.74 -8.05
N THR A 19 -2.39 13.69 -7.85
CA THR A 19 -1.13 13.49 -8.56
C THR A 19 -1.34 12.60 -9.78
N PRO A 20 -1.18 13.12 -11.02
CA PRO A 20 -1.22 12.26 -12.20
C PRO A 20 -0.05 11.27 -12.20
N PRO A 21 -0.25 9.99 -12.59
CA PRO A 21 0.82 8.98 -12.60
C PRO A 21 2.08 9.42 -13.36
N GLY A 22 1.92 10.10 -14.50
CA GLY A 22 3.05 10.63 -15.29
C GLY A 22 3.91 11.67 -14.57
N ARG A 23 3.47 12.22 -13.42
CA ARG A 23 4.28 13.13 -12.59
C ARG A 23 5.13 12.41 -11.54
N LEU A 24 4.89 11.11 -11.27
CA LEU A 24 5.61 10.34 -10.27
C LEU A 24 7.14 10.40 -10.46
N PRO A 25 7.71 10.22 -11.67
CA PRO A 25 9.17 10.24 -11.84
C PRO A 25 9.82 11.56 -11.44
N LYS A 26 9.13 12.68 -11.70
CA LYS A 26 9.60 14.01 -11.31
C LYS A 26 9.54 14.17 -9.78
N ILE A 27 8.43 13.77 -9.16
CA ILE A 27 8.23 13.87 -7.71
C ILE A 27 9.26 13.01 -6.96
N ILE A 28 9.48 11.77 -7.41
CA ILE A 28 10.45 10.83 -6.83
C ILE A 28 11.85 11.46 -6.80
N ARG A 29 12.32 12.01 -7.92
CA ARG A 29 13.62 12.71 -7.98
C ARG A 29 13.68 13.92 -7.05
N MET A 30 12.64 14.77 -7.07
CA MET A 30 12.58 15.95 -6.22
C MET A 30 12.61 15.59 -4.73
N LYS A 31 11.98 14.49 -4.33
CA LYS A 31 11.95 13.98 -2.96
C LYS A 31 13.16 13.10 -2.61
N ARG A 32 14.09 12.90 -3.55
CA ARG A 32 15.28 12.03 -3.39
C ARG A 32 14.92 10.58 -3.04
N LEU A 33 13.76 10.12 -3.50
CA LEU A 33 13.34 8.73 -3.43
C LEU A 33 13.93 7.93 -4.59
N GLN A 34 13.92 6.60 -4.45
CA GLN A 34 14.33 5.63 -5.47
C GLN A 34 13.14 4.84 -6.00
N GLY A 35 11.95 5.01 -5.40
CA GLY A 35 10.73 4.45 -5.95
C GLY A 35 9.50 4.78 -5.12
N VAL A 36 8.35 4.32 -5.64
CA VAL A 36 7.07 4.32 -4.93
C VAL A 36 6.29 3.04 -5.24
N ALA A 37 5.39 2.64 -4.35
CA ALA A 37 4.31 1.71 -4.65
C ALA A 37 3.02 2.49 -4.86
N VAL A 38 2.43 2.37 -6.06
CA VAL A 38 1.15 3.00 -6.36
C VAL A 38 0.04 2.07 -5.94
N THR A 39 -0.76 2.49 -4.95
CA THR A 39 -1.76 1.66 -4.28
C THR A 39 -3.12 2.35 -4.31
N ASP A 40 -3.55 2.78 -5.49
CA ASP A 40 -4.87 3.40 -5.68
C ASP A 40 -6.00 2.50 -5.15
N HIS A 41 -7.09 3.11 -4.66
CA HIS A 41 -8.23 2.38 -4.12
C HIS A 41 -8.89 1.47 -5.16
N ASP A 42 -8.95 0.17 -4.86
CA ASP A 42 -9.67 -0.87 -5.61
C ASP A 42 -9.32 -0.95 -7.11
N SER A 43 -8.22 -0.33 -7.55
CA SER A 43 -7.77 -0.39 -8.94
C SER A 43 -6.25 -0.44 -9.03
N ALA A 44 -5.73 -1.53 -9.61
CA ALA A 44 -4.31 -1.69 -9.84
C ALA A 44 -3.85 -0.76 -10.98
N ILE A 45 -2.75 -0.04 -10.77
CA ILE A 45 -2.21 0.88 -11.79
C ILE A 45 -1.95 0.19 -13.14
N SER A 46 -1.55 -1.09 -13.13
CA SER A 46 -1.31 -1.90 -14.33
C SER A 46 -2.54 -2.09 -15.22
N ARG A 47 -3.75 -1.93 -14.67
CA ARG A 47 -5.01 -1.97 -15.45
C ARG A 47 -5.34 -0.63 -16.11
N ARG A 48 -4.68 0.45 -15.69
CA ARG A 48 -4.91 1.82 -16.18
C ARG A 48 -3.82 2.33 -17.11
N LEU A 49 -2.58 1.88 -16.92
CA LEU A 49 -1.48 2.16 -17.85
C LEU A 49 -0.40 1.09 -17.78
N ASP A 50 0.44 1.08 -18.81
CA ASP A 50 1.70 0.35 -18.80
C ASP A 50 2.70 1.05 -17.86
N VAL A 51 3.00 0.43 -16.72
CA VAL A 51 3.94 0.97 -15.71
C VAL A 51 5.32 1.24 -16.30
N SER A 52 5.74 0.49 -17.32
CA SER A 52 7.04 0.71 -17.97
C SER A 52 7.10 2.07 -18.70
N SER A 53 5.95 2.60 -19.13
CA SER A 53 5.86 3.91 -19.79
C SER A 53 6.16 5.09 -18.86
N ILE A 54 6.02 4.90 -17.55
CA ILE A 54 6.32 5.92 -16.53
C ILE A 54 7.55 5.56 -15.70
N SER A 55 8.04 4.33 -15.75
CA SER A 55 9.34 3.98 -15.16
C SER A 55 10.47 4.64 -15.95
N GLN A 56 11.52 5.05 -15.22
CA GLN A 56 12.71 5.68 -15.80
C GLN A 56 13.94 5.15 -15.08
N ASP A 57 15.12 5.24 -15.71
CA ASP A 57 16.37 4.76 -15.12
C ASP A 57 16.56 5.26 -13.67
N GLY A 58 16.76 4.30 -12.76
CA GLY A 58 16.93 4.53 -11.33
C GLY A 58 15.65 4.80 -10.53
N ILE A 59 14.47 4.67 -11.14
CA ILE A 59 13.16 4.85 -10.48
C ILE A 59 12.35 3.56 -10.55
N LEU A 60 12.10 2.98 -9.38
CA LEU A 60 11.21 1.84 -9.21
C LEU A 60 9.75 2.31 -9.03
N ILE A 61 8.84 1.76 -9.83
CA ILE A 61 7.39 1.94 -9.62
C ILE A 61 6.82 0.54 -9.39
N ILE A 62 6.40 0.30 -8.15
CA ILE A 62 5.80 -0.98 -7.75
C ILE A 62 4.30 -0.89 -8.04
N PRO A 63 3.73 -1.77 -8.89
CA PRO A 63 2.30 -1.82 -9.07
C PRO A 63 1.67 -2.39 -7.81
N GLY A 64 0.60 -1.77 -7.33
CA GLY A 64 -0.13 -2.21 -6.17
C GLY A 64 -1.57 -1.72 -6.19
N ILE A 65 -2.26 -1.96 -5.07
CA ILE A 65 -3.66 -1.64 -4.86
C ILE A 65 -3.91 -1.45 -3.36
N GLU A 66 -4.74 -0.49 -2.97
CA GLU A 66 -5.34 -0.45 -1.63
C GLU A 66 -6.77 -0.99 -1.73
N VAL A 67 -6.98 -2.24 -1.33
CA VAL A 67 -8.27 -2.92 -1.44
C VAL A 67 -9.17 -2.49 -0.29
N THR A 68 -10.35 -1.98 -0.62
CA THR A 68 -11.42 -1.70 0.33
C THR A 68 -12.12 -3.01 0.69
N THR A 69 -11.70 -3.67 1.76
CA THR A 69 -12.32 -4.91 2.25
C THR A 69 -13.56 -4.63 3.10
N SER A 70 -14.28 -5.68 3.52
CA SER A 70 -15.41 -5.58 4.43
C SER A 70 -15.06 -5.12 5.85
N ARG A 71 -13.78 -5.20 6.26
CA ARG A 71 -13.34 -4.90 7.63
C ARG A 71 -12.19 -3.90 7.73
N GLY A 72 -11.85 -3.19 6.64
CA GLY A 72 -10.72 -2.27 6.62
C GLY A 72 -10.05 -2.23 5.25
N HIS A 73 -8.87 -1.63 5.19
CA HIS A 73 -8.05 -1.66 3.98
C HIS A 73 -6.93 -2.70 4.08
N LEU A 74 -6.49 -3.20 2.93
CA LEU A 74 -5.25 -3.95 2.75
C LEU A 74 -4.49 -3.39 1.56
N ILE A 75 -3.17 -3.29 1.67
CA ILE A 75 -2.31 -3.03 0.53
C ILE A 75 -1.92 -4.37 -0.08
N GLY A 76 -2.10 -4.49 -1.39
CA GLY A 76 -1.44 -5.49 -2.22
C GLY A 76 -0.30 -4.85 -3.00
N LEU A 77 0.91 -5.36 -2.83
CA LEU A 77 2.10 -4.95 -3.60
C LEU A 77 2.39 -6.00 -4.67
N TRP A 78 2.94 -5.59 -5.82
CA TRP A 78 3.12 -6.43 -7.02
C TRP A 78 1.81 -7.04 -7.53
N VAL A 79 0.71 -6.28 -7.40
CA VAL A 79 -0.62 -6.67 -7.89
C VAL A 79 -0.87 -6.02 -9.24
N HIS A 80 -1.33 -6.82 -10.19
CA HIS A 80 -1.47 -6.41 -11.60
C HIS A 80 -2.92 -6.35 -12.09
N ASP A 81 -3.84 -7.00 -11.39
CA ASP A 81 -5.28 -6.97 -11.68
C ASP A 81 -6.10 -6.45 -10.50
N ASP A 82 -7.29 -5.94 -10.81
CA ASP A 82 -8.19 -5.35 -9.82
C ASP A 82 -8.76 -6.43 -8.90
N LEU A 83 -9.04 -6.06 -7.65
CA LEU A 83 -9.77 -6.89 -6.70
C LEU A 83 -11.14 -6.27 -6.43
N ARG A 84 -12.14 -7.14 -6.23
CA ARG A 84 -13.50 -6.69 -5.90
C ARG A 84 -13.53 -6.08 -4.49
N ALA A 85 -14.01 -4.85 -4.38
CA ALA A 85 -14.28 -4.21 -3.10
C ALA A 85 -15.35 -4.96 -2.28
N GLY A 86 -15.22 -4.94 -0.96
CA GLY A 86 -16.17 -5.49 0.01
C GLY A 86 -16.01 -6.98 0.31
N ILE A 87 -15.03 -7.67 -0.30
CA ILE A 87 -14.64 -9.03 0.10
C ILE A 87 -13.99 -9.02 1.48
N THR A 88 -13.86 -10.20 2.11
CA THR A 88 -13.18 -10.30 3.41
C THR A 88 -11.68 -9.97 3.27
N PRO A 89 -11.01 -9.44 4.31
CA PRO A 89 -9.57 -9.24 4.24
C PRO A 89 -8.77 -10.52 3.98
N GLU A 90 -9.22 -11.66 4.49
CA GLU A 90 -8.63 -12.98 4.23
C GLU A 90 -8.73 -13.34 2.76
N GLU A 91 -9.92 -13.22 2.16
CA GLU A 91 -10.12 -13.46 0.72
C GLU A 91 -9.31 -12.47 -0.13
N ALA A 92 -9.22 -11.21 0.29
CA ALA A 92 -8.37 -10.22 -0.40
C ALA A 92 -6.89 -10.61 -0.32
N ALA A 93 -6.42 -11.07 0.84
CA ALA A 93 -5.05 -11.52 1.02
C ALA A 93 -4.73 -12.73 0.13
N ASP A 94 -5.60 -13.75 0.12
CA ASP A 94 -5.46 -14.92 -0.75
C ASP A 94 -5.36 -14.50 -2.23
N LYS A 95 -6.24 -13.60 -2.68
CA LYS A 95 -6.23 -13.09 -4.07
C LYS A 95 -5.00 -12.26 -4.42
N ILE A 96 -4.43 -11.55 -3.46
CA ILE A 96 -3.15 -10.83 -3.65
C ILE A 96 -2.01 -11.84 -3.79
N HIS A 97 -1.97 -12.86 -2.93
CA HIS A 97 -0.96 -13.93 -2.99
C HIS A 97 -1.09 -14.79 -4.25
N GLU A 98 -2.30 -15.05 -4.75
CA GLU A 98 -2.56 -15.73 -6.03
C GLU A 98 -1.93 -14.99 -7.22
N GLN A 99 -1.82 -13.66 -7.13
CA GLN A 99 -1.12 -12.83 -8.12
C GLN A 99 0.41 -12.77 -7.90
N GLY A 100 0.94 -13.46 -6.88
CA GLY A 100 2.34 -13.40 -6.47
C GLY A 100 2.71 -12.11 -5.72
N GLY A 101 1.70 -11.37 -5.26
CA GLY A 101 1.88 -10.12 -4.52
C GLY A 101 2.19 -10.34 -3.04
N LEU A 102 2.46 -9.22 -2.34
CA LEU A 102 2.63 -9.19 -0.88
C LEU A 102 1.49 -8.38 -0.25
N VAL A 103 1.05 -8.80 0.92
CA VAL A 103 -0.05 -8.19 1.67
C VAL A 103 0.50 -7.38 2.83
N ALA A 104 0.19 -6.09 2.87
CA ALA A 104 0.48 -5.24 4.01
C ALA A 104 -0.80 -4.69 4.64
N VAL A 105 -0.82 -4.58 5.98
CA VAL A 105 -1.90 -3.87 6.68
C VAL A 105 -1.54 -2.38 6.75
N PRO A 106 -2.25 -1.50 6.03
CA PRO A 106 -2.02 -0.07 6.11
C PRO A 106 -2.67 0.53 7.36
N HIS A 107 -2.03 1.58 7.89
CA HIS A 107 -2.54 2.47 8.94
C HIS A 107 -3.41 1.80 10.03
N PRO A 108 -3.01 0.67 10.64
CA PRO A 108 -3.87 -0.18 11.48
C PRO A 108 -4.41 0.49 12.76
N TYR A 109 -3.84 1.64 13.13
CA TYR A 109 -4.19 2.41 14.32
C TYR A 109 -4.51 3.88 14.01
N ASP A 110 -4.73 4.24 12.74
CA ASP A 110 -5.18 5.59 12.36
C ASP A 110 -6.69 5.76 12.56
N VAL A 111 -7.13 6.57 13.53
CA VAL A 111 -8.56 6.71 13.84
C VAL A 111 -9.40 7.31 12.70
N SER A 112 -8.79 8.02 11.74
CA SER A 112 -9.50 8.63 10.60
C SER A 112 -9.77 7.70 9.42
N SER A 113 -9.04 6.58 9.28
CA SER A 113 -9.12 5.69 8.12
C SER A 113 -9.89 4.40 8.40
N ARG A 114 -10.21 3.61 7.36
CA ARG A 114 -10.76 2.25 7.55
C ARG A 114 -9.63 1.29 7.88
N ARG A 115 -9.70 0.66 9.05
CA ARG A 115 -8.61 -0.16 9.61
C ARG A 115 -9.03 -1.59 9.82
N VAL A 116 -8.11 -2.52 9.61
CA VAL A 116 -8.24 -3.91 10.04
C VAL A 116 -7.25 -4.20 11.16
N ASN A 117 -7.66 -5.03 12.12
CA ASN A 117 -6.76 -5.45 13.19
C ASN A 117 -5.72 -6.44 12.63
N PRO A 118 -4.41 -6.11 12.63
CA PRO A 118 -3.39 -6.99 12.05
C PRO A 118 -3.31 -8.36 12.73
N PHE A 119 -3.61 -8.46 14.04
CA PHE A 119 -3.61 -9.72 14.77
C PHE A 119 -4.69 -10.70 14.29
N SER A 120 -5.78 -10.19 13.70
CA SER A 120 -6.84 -11.04 13.15
C SER A 120 -6.48 -11.68 11.80
N LEU A 121 -5.41 -11.19 11.16
CA LEU A 121 -4.93 -11.65 9.86
C LEU A 121 -3.58 -12.39 9.96
N ARG A 122 -3.24 -12.87 11.16
CA ARG A 122 -1.98 -13.58 11.38
C ARG A 122 -1.89 -14.79 10.44
N GLY A 123 -0.83 -14.84 9.65
CA GLY A 123 -0.60 -15.89 8.65
C GLY A 123 -1.10 -15.54 7.24
N CYS A 124 -1.84 -14.45 7.08
CA CYS A 124 -2.32 -13.96 5.78
C CYS A 124 -1.63 -12.66 5.34
N ILE A 125 -0.85 -12.01 6.22
CA ILE A 125 -0.17 -10.74 5.94
C ILE A 125 1.35 -10.90 6.00
N ASP A 126 2.05 -10.12 5.19
CA ASP A 126 3.50 -10.14 5.03
C ASP A 126 4.19 -8.93 5.66
N ALA A 127 3.46 -7.83 5.89
CA ALA A 127 4.01 -6.60 6.46
C ALA A 127 2.96 -5.75 7.18
N ILE A 128 3.41 -4.78 7.98
CA ILE A 128 2.55 -3.78 8.61
C ILE A 128 3.10 -2.37 8.34
N GLU A 129 2.23 -1.46 7.89
CA GLU A 129 2.61 -0.05 7.78
C GLU A 129 2.75 0.55 9.19
N VAL A 130 3.99 0.85 9.58
CA VAL A 130 4.29 1.42 10.89
C VAL A 130 4.28 2.95 10.91
N ILE A 131 4.58 3.60 9.78
CA ILE A 131 4.59 5.05 9.65
C ILE A 131 3.68 5.44 8.50
N ASN A 132 2.54 6.05 8.83
CA ASN A 132 1.66 6.69 7.87
C ASN A 132 1.58 8.19 8.18
N ALA A 133 1.96 9.04 7.23
CA ALA A 133 2.06 10.49 7.45
C ALA A 133 0.71 11.17 7.73
N SER A 134 -0.38 10.55 7.29
CA SER A 134 -1.75 11.05 7.47
C SER A 134 -2.42 10.52 8.73
N ALA A 135 -1.79 9.59 9.46
CA ALA A 135 -2.39 8.96 10.62
C ALA A 135 -2.64 9.94 11.77
N LEU A 136 -3.81 9.81 12.39
CA LEU A 136 -4.24 10.57 13.55
C LEU A 136 -4.60 9.60 14.70
N PRO A 137 -4.03 9.77 15.90
CA PRO A 137 -2.87 10.60 16.25
C PRO A 137 -1.52 9.96 15.87
N PHE A 138 -0.76 10.61 14.97
CA PHE A 138 0.48 10.11 14.35
C PHE A 138 1.43 9.34 15.28
N ARG A 139 1.90 9.96 16.38
CA ARG A 139 2.91 9.34 17.27
C ARG A 139 2.39 8.08 17.95
N LEU A 140 1.12 8.07 18.35
CA LEU A 140 0.53 6.93 19.04
C LEU A 140 0.23 5.81 18.04
N SER A 141 -0.30 6.15 16.86
CA SER A 141 -0.53 5.17 15.78
C SER A 141 0.76 4.51 15.35
N THR A 142 1.85 5.28 15.23
CA THR A 142 3.20 4.77 14.92
C THR A 142 3.67 3.78 15.99
N LEU A 143 3.67 4.20 17.26
CA LEU A 143 4.09 3.35 18.37
C LEU A 143 3.28 2.04 18.48
N MET A 144 1.97 2.11 18.25
CA MET A 144 1.12 0.92 18.28
C MET A 144 1.40 -0.01 17.09
N ALA A 145 1.61 0.55 15.90
CA ALA A 145 1.92 -0.21 14.70
C ALA A 145 3.29 -0.91 14.81
N GLU A 146 4.33 -0.22 15.29
CA GLU A 146 5.65 -0.82 15.56
C GLU A 146 5.53 -2.00 16.53
N ARG A 147 4.81 -1.84 17.64
CA ARG A 147 4.59 -2.93 18.60
C ARG A 147 3.82 -4.10 18.00
N ALA A 148 2.90 -3.85 17.08
CA ALA A 148 2.16 -4.90 16.39
C ALA A 148 3.07 -5.68 15.43
N ALA A 149 3.89 -4.98 14.63
CA ALA A 149 4.88 -5.56 13.74
C ALA A 149 5.89 -6.42 14.51
N GLU A 150 6.44 -5.91 15.63
CA GLU A 150 7.35 -6.66 16.51
C GLU A 150 6.70 -7.95 17.05
N ARG A 151 5.45 -7.86 17.54
CA ARG A 151 4.73 -9.02 18.12
C ARG A 151 4.36 -10.08 17.08
N LEU A 152 4.12 -9.66 15.85
CA LEU A 152 3.79 -10.57 14.74
C LEU A 152 5.04 -11.05 13.99
N ASN A 153 6.22 -10.50 14.32
CA ASN A 153 7.50 -10.74 13.64
C ASN A 153 7.40 -10.44 12.14
N LEU A 154 6.83 -9.27 11.82
CA LEU A 154 6.64 -8.78 10.45
C LEU A 154 7.48 -7.52 10.21
N PRO A 155 7.96 -7.33 8.97
CA PRO A 155 8.60 -6.08 8.54
C PRO A 155 7.62 -4.89 8.51
#